data_AF-A0A5D3D3T4-F1
#
_entry.id   AF-A0A5D3D3T4-F1
#
_cell.length_a   1.000
_cell.length_b   1.000
_cell.length_c   1.000
_cell.angle_alpha   90.00
_cell.angle_beta   90.00
_cell.angle_gamma   90.00
#
_symmetry.space_group_name_H-M   'P 1'
#
loop_
_entity.id
_entity.type
_entity.pdbx_description
1 polymer ?
#
loop_
_entity_poly.entity_id
_entity_poly.type
_entity_poly.pdbx_seq_one_letter_code
_entity_poly.pdbx_strand_id
1 'polypeptide(L)'
;MNQQPTTPSTLIVPYEGPNPSALKFAKQWHEEQDISKACLENVARQMKKWADERRRSKEYEVGEKVVGKAAYRLELPRKLKNHNFFHISMRKPFHEDQEDPSKSETFRAPTRVVIEFDRKIREILAKRKIRKRGVPNYTEYLIVWEGLPKSEAS
;
A
#
# COMPACT_ATOMS: atom_id res chain seq x y z
N MET A 1 -34.08 -12.27 4.51
CA MET A 1 -32.65 -12.62 4.53
C MET A 1 -32.05 -12.10 3.24
N ASN A 2 -31.28 -11.01 3.28
CA ASN A 2 -30.76 -10.35 2.08
C ASN A 2 -29.37 -10.90 1.79
N GLN A 3 -29.25 -11.84 0.85
CA GLN A 3 -27.96 -12.29 0.38
C GLN A 3 -27.36 -11.24 -0.58
N GLN A 4 -26.09 -10.92 -0.40
CA GLN A 4 -25.36 -10.08 -1.33
C GLN A 4 -25.18 -10.82 -2.67
N PRO A 5 -25.30 -10.12 -3.81
CA PRO A 5 -25.03 -10.71 -5.12
C PRO A 5 -23.57 -11.16 -5.19
N THR A 6 -23.35 -12.36 -5.74
CA THR A 6 -22.04 -13.00 -5.82
C THR A 6 -21.08 -12.14 -6.65
N THR A 7 -19.96 -11.73 -6.05
CA THR A 7 -18.92 -10.99 -6.79
C THR A 7 -18.32 -11.87 -7.89
N PRO A 8 -17.90 -11.31 -9.04
CA PRO A 8 -17.36 -12.10 -10.16
C PRO A 8 -16.18 -13.00 -9.76
N SER A 9 -15.38 -12.57 -8.78
CA SER A 9 -14.27 -13.36 -8.22
C SER A 9 -14.72 -14.57 -7.40
N THR A 10 -16.00 -14.71 -7.08
CA THR A 10 -16.59 -15.82 -6.33
C THR A 10 -17.25 -16.84 -7.26
N LEU A 11 -17.40 -16.52 -8.54
CA LEU A 11 -17.79 -17.45 -9.60
C LEU A 11 -16.63 -18.37 -10.02
N ILE A 12 -15.72 -18.72 -9.09
CA ILE A 12 -14.64 -19.72 -9.29
C ILE A 12 -15.27 -21.12 -9.32
N VAL A 13 -16.31 -21.28 -10.12
CA VAL A 13 -16.88 -22.56 -10.50
C VAL A 13 -16.57 -22.64 -11.99
N PRO A 14 -15.88 -23.69 -12.47
CA PRO A 14 -15.70 -23.87 -13.91
C PRO A 14 -17.08 -23.77 -14.56
N TYR A 15 -17.22 -22.85 -15.52
CA TYR A 15 -18.49 -22.66 -16.19
C TYR A 15 -18.85 -23.96 -16.95
N GLU A 16 -19.77 -24.75 -16.40
CA GLU A 16 -20.28 -25.99 -17.01
C GLU A 16 -21.45 -25.75 -17.98
N GLY A 17 -21.71 -24.49 -18.33
CA GLY A 17 -22.83 -24.13 -19.19
C GLY A 17 -22.62 -24.55 -20.65
N PRO A 18 -23.71 -24.75 -21.43
CA PRO A 18 -23.63 -25.25 -22.81
C PRO A 18 -23.01 -24.29 -23.83
N ASN A 19 -22.69 -23.05 -23.45
CA ASN A 19 -22.19 -22.03 -24.38
C ASN A 19 -20.65 -22.05 -24.50
N PRO A 20 -20.07 -22.50 -25.63
CA PRO A 20 -18.63 -22.59 -25.80
C PRO A 20 -17.93 -21.22 -25.82
N SER A 21 -18.60 -20.14 -26.22
CA SER A 21 -18.01 -18.79 -26.21
C SER A 21 -17.85 -18.25 -24.80
N ALA A 22 -18.81 -18.51 -23.92
CA ALA A 22 -18.73 -18.12 -22.51
C ALA A 22 -17.60 -18.87 -21.78
N LEU A 23 -17.39 -20.15 -22.11
CA LEU A 23 -16.27 -20.94 -21.57
C LEU A 23 -14.91 -20.36 -21.99
N LYS A 24 -14.75 -19.97 -23.27
CA LYS A 24 -13.52 -19.34 -23.76
C LYS A 24 -13.23 -18.02 -23.05
N PHE A 25 -14.26 -17.21 -22.88
CA PHE A 25 -14.16 -15.94 -22.15
C PHE A 25 -13.73 -16.13 -20.69
N ALA A 26 -14.35 -17.07 -19.98
CA ALA A 26 -14.01 -17.35 -18.58
C ALA A 26 -12.55 -17.82 -18.44
N LYS A 27 -12.07 -18.69 -19.34
CA LYS A 27 -10.67 -19.13 -19.34
C LYS A 27 -9.68 -17.98 -19.53
N GLN A 28 -9.93 -17.14 -20.53
CA GLN A 28 -9.08 -15.97 -20.79
C GLN A 28 -9.08 -15.01 -19.59
N TRP A 29 -10.25 -14.76 -19.00
CA TRP A 29 -10.38 -13.92 -17.81
C TRP A 29 -9.57 -14.47 -16.64
N HIS A 30 -9.56 -15.78 -16.41
CA HIS A 30 -8.75 -16.40 -15.36
C HIS A 30 -7.25 -16.25 -15.63
N GLU A 31 -6.80 -16.51 -16.86
CA GLU A 31 -5.40 -16.34 -17.25
C GLU A 31 -4.95 -14.89 -17.01
N GLU A 32 -5.76 -13.90 -17.38
CA GLU A 32 -5.47 -12.48 -17.14
C GLU A 32 -5.41 -12.13 -15.65
N GLN A 33 -6.31 -12.70 -14.84
CA GLN A 33 -6.30 -12.52 -13.38
C GLN A 33 -5.05 -13.10 -12.74
N ASP A 34 -4.64 -14.30 -13.15
CA ASP A 34 -3.45 -14.97 -12.61
C ASP A 34 -2.17 -14.22 -12.99
N ILE A 35 -2.08 -13.73 -14.24
CA ILE A 35 -0.98 -12.86 -14.68
C ILE A 35 -0.95 -11.57 -13.85
N SER A 36 -2.11 -10.95 -13.61
CA SER A 36 -2.21 -9.72 -12.81
C SER A 36 -1.73 -9.94 -11.39
N LYS A 37 -2.17 -11.02 -10.72
CA LYS A 37 -1.72 -11.39 -9.37
C LYS A 37 -0.22 -11.65 -9.31
N ALA A 38 0.33 -12.42 -10.26
CA ALA A 38 1.76 -12.70 -10.32
C ALA A 38 2.60 -11.42 -10.51
N CYS A 39 2.10 -10.45 -11.28
CA CYS A 39 2.74 -9.15 -11.44
C CYS A 39 2.77 -8.38 -10.10
N LEU A 40 1.64 -8.33 -9.39
CA LEU A 40 1.53 -7.67 -8.09
C LEU A 40 2.44 -8.29 -7.03
N GLU A 41 2.52 -9.63 -6.96
CA GLU A 41 3.42 -10.34 -6.04
C GLU A 41 4.89 -10.00 -6.30
N ASN A 42 5.29 -9.91 -7.57
CA ASN A 42 6.65 -9.51 -7.93
C ASN A 42 6.98 -8.08 -7.49
N VAL A 43 6.05 -7.14 -7.66
CA VAL A 43 6.20 -5.76 -7.17
C VAL A 43 6.28 -5.72 -5.64
N ALA A 44 5.41 -6.45 -4.94
CA ALA A 44 5.41 -6.54 -3.48
C ALA A 44 6.75 -7.07 -2.94
N ARG A 45 7.29 -8.11 -3.58
CA ARG A 45 8.61 -8.67 -3.24
C ARG A 45 9.75 -7.67 -3.46
N GLN A 46 9.70 -6.89 -4.54
CA GLN A 46 10.68 -5.83 -4.81
C GLN A 46 10.60 -4.69 -3.78
N MET A 47 9.40 -4.27 -3.42
CA MET A 47 9.17 -3.28 -2.37
C MET A 47 9.68 -3.77 -1.00
N LYS A 48 9.40 -5.04 -0.64
CA LYS A 48 9.91 -5.67 0.59
C LYS A 48 11.44 -5.69 0.62
N LYS A 49 12.08 -6.09 -0.48
CA LYS A 49 13.54 -6.08 -0.61
C LYS A 49 14.13 -4.69 -0.36
N TRP A 50 13.56 -3.63 -0.95
CA TRP A 50 14.03 -2.25 -0.75
C TRP A 50 13.84 -1.75 0.69
N ALA A 51 12.74 -2.14 1.33
CA ALA A 51 12.48 -1.81 2.73
C ALA A 51 13.48 -2.51 3.67
N ASP A 52 13.78 -3.77 3.39
CA ASP A 52 14.68 -4.60 4.20
C ASP A 52 16.16 -4.22 3.99
N GLU A 53 16.56 -3.84 2.77
CA GLU A 53 17.92 -3.39 2.45
C GLU A 53 18.33 -2.13 3.23
N ARG A 54 17.36 -1.25 3.52
CA ARG A 54 17.58 -0.05 4.37
C ARG A 54 17.43 -0.34 5.86
N ARG A 55 17.02 -1.54 6.25
CA ARG A 55 16.97 -1.98 7.65
C ARG A 55 18.38 -2.37 8.08
N ARG A 56 19.09 -1.45 8.73
CA ARG A 56 20.38 -1.79 9.38
C ARG A 56 20.12 -2.87 10.43
N SER A 57 20.82 -4.01 10.36
CA SER A 57 20.95 -4.91 11.51
C SER A 57 21.68 -4.13 12.60
N LYS A 58 20.91 -3.54 13.51
CA LYS A 58 21.47 -2.89 14.68
C LYS A 58 21.45 -3.90 15.80
N GLU A 59 22.58 -4.60 15.93
CA GLU A 59 22.91 -5.32 17.14
C GLU A 59 23.06 -4.25 18.23
N TYR A 60 22.06 -4.14 19.09
CA TYR A 60 22.19 -3.34 20.30
C TYR A 60 23.08 -4.15 21.24
N GLU A 61 24.21 -3.59 21.66
CA GLU A 61 25.00 -4.22 22.71
C GLU A 61 24.09 -4.46 23.91
N VAL A 62 23.98 -5.74 24.27
CA VAL A 62 23.06 -6.28 25.27
C VAL A 62 23.51 -5.80 26.65
N GLY A 63 23.13 -4.57 26.98
CA GLY A 63 22.96 -4.10 28.36
C GLY A 63 21.53 -4.39 28.84
N GLU A 64 20.95 -5.54 28.47
CA GLU A 64 19.56 -5.88 28.76
C GLU A 64 19.34 -6.03 30.26
N LYS A 65 18.79 -4.99 30.89
CA LYS A 65 18.16 -5.12 32.20
C LYS A 65 16.67 -5.37 31.96
N VAL A 66 16.24 -6.61 32.12
CA VAL A 66 14.80 -6.95 32.21
C VAL A 66 14.25 -6.21 33.42
N VAL A 67 13.33 -5.27 33.20
CA VAL A 67 12.69 -4.51 34.29
C VAL A 67 11.31 -5.12 34.51
N GLY A 68 11.28 -6.26 35.20
CA GLY A 68 10.06 -7.01 35.49
C GLY A 68 9.58 -7.92 34.35
N LYS A 69 8.40 -8.52 34.51
CA LYS A 69 7.90 -9.57 33.59
C LYS A 69 7.45 -9.05 32.22
N ALA A 70 7.09 -7.77 32.11
CA ALA A 70 6.41 -7.22 30.93
C ALA A 70 7.29 -6.27 30.09
N ALA A 71 8.41 -5.79 30.61
CA ALA A 71 9.21 -4.78 29.94
C ALA A 71 10.72 -5.00 30.11
N TYR A 72 11.49 -4.54 29.14
CA TYR A 72 12.95 -4.53 29.18
C TYR A 72 13.47 -3.14 28.82
N ARG A 73 14.63 -2.79 29.39
CA ARG A 73 15.30 -1.52 29.13
C ARG A 73 16.41 -1.73 28.11
N LEU A 74 16.41 -0.91 27.06
CA LEU A 74 17.49 -0.82 26.08
C LEU A 74 18.49 0.28 26.47
N GLU A 75 19.78 -0.03 26.43
CA GLU A 75 20.84 0.99 26.53
C GLU A 75 20.93 1.74 25.20
N LEU A 76 20.15 2.82 25.07
CA LEU A 76 20.17 3.67 23.89
C LEU A 76 21.40 4.60 23.94
N PRO A 77 22.11 4.81 22.81
CA PRO A 77 23.14 5.83 22.71
C PRO A 77 22.65 7.18 23.24
N ARG A 78 23.50 7.91 24.00
CA ARG A 78 23.14 9.20 24.64
C ARG A 78 22.56 10.26 23.68
N LYS A 79 22.79 10.11 22.37
CA LYS A 79 22.25 10.98 21.31
C LYS A 79 20.76 10.76 21.05
N LEU A 80 20.20 9.60 21.40
CA LEU A 80 18.80 9.25 21.19
C LEU A 80 18.02 9.51 22.48
N LYS A 81 17.15 10.53 22.47
CA LYS A 81 16.28 10.89 23.60
C LYS A 81 14.96 10.11 23.63
N ASN A 82 14.89 8.98 22.93
CA ASN A 82 13.68 8.18 22.87
C ASN A 82 13.47 7.41 24.17
N HIS A 83 12.22 7.02 24.44
CA HIS A 83 11.92 6.16 25.58
C HIS A 83 12.66 4.83 25.44
N ASN A 84 13.29 4.40 26.53
CA ASN A 84 14.17 3.23 26.56
C ASN A 84 13.51 1.98 27.17
N PHE A 85 12.24 2.04 27.56
CA PHE A 85 11.47 0.87 27.99
C PHE A 85 10.57 0.39 26.88
N PHE A 86 10.66 -0.91 26.59
CA PHE A 86 9.87 -1.57 25.57
C PHE A 86 9.20 -2.82 26.15
N HIS A 87 8.02 -3.16 25.64
CA HIS A 87 7.29 -4.34 26.08
C HIS A 87 7.97 -5.62 25.56
N ILE A 88 7.98 -6.68 26.37
CA ILE A 88 8.73 -7.93 26.08
C ILE A 88 8.27 -8.61 24.78
N SER A 89 7.03 -8.37 24.34
CA SER A 89 6.54 -8.87 23.06
C SER A 89 7.30 -8.32 21.86
N MET A 90 7.94 -7.16 21.97
CA MET A 90 8.74 -6.57 20.90
C MET A 90 10.07 -7.31 20.66
N ARG A 91 10.48 -8.21 21.58
CA ARG A 91 11.61 -9.15 21.38
C ARG A 91 11.22 -10.42 20.65
N LYS A 92 9.91 -10.69 20.48
CA LYS A 92 9.50 -11.90 19.77
C LYS A 92 9.93 -11.76 18.31
N PRO A 93 10.76 -12.68 17.78
CA PRO A 93 11.05 -12.72 16.36
C PRO A 93 9.73 -12.79 15.60
N PHE A 94 9.64 -12.06 14.50
CA PHE A 94 8.48 -12.15 13.63
C PHE A 94 8.40 -13.57 13.05
N HIS A 95 7.23 -14.20 13.16
CA HIS A 95 6.94 -15.48 12.55
C HIS A 95 5.81 -15.27 11.57
N GLU A 96 6.08 -15.59 10.31
CA GLU A 96 5.08 -15.55 9.26
C GLU A 96 4.07 -16.67 9.55
N ASP A 97 2.79 -16.31 9.72
CA ASP A 97 1.72 -17.28 9.90
C ASP A 97 1.54 -18.01 8.56
N GLN A 98 2.00 -19.27 8.48
CA GLN A 98 1.97 -20.06 7.23
C GLN A 98 0.54 -20.40 6.77
N GLU A 99 -0.43 -20.42 7.69
CA GLU A 99 -1.83 -20.72 7.38
C GLU A 99 -2.59 -19.51 6.81
N ASP A 100 -2.21 -18.30 7.19
CA ASP A 100 -2.86 -17.07 6.75
C ASP A 100 -1.83 -15.96 6.49
N PRO A 101 -1.27 -15.91 5.26
CA PRO A 101 -0.30 -14.90 4.86
C PRO A 101 -0.83 -13.46 5.03
N SER A 102 -2.15 -13.25 4.95
CA SER A 102 -2.77 -11.92 5.03
C SER A 102 -2.61 -11.28 6.43
N LYS A 103 -2.43 -12.10 7.46
CA LYS A 103 -2.25 -11.67 8.85
C LYS A 103 -0.87 -11.05 9.10
N SER A 104 0.10 -11.37 8.24
CA SER A 104 1.43 -10.76 8.23
C SER A 104 1.46 -9.37 7.57
N GLU A 105 0.41 -9.02 6.82
CA GLU A 105 0.33 -7.75 6.12
C GLU A 105 -0.08 -6.65 7.09
N THR A 106 0.85 -5.75 7.38
CA THR A 106 0.49 -4.51 8.08
C THR A 106 -0.30 -3.64 7.12
N PHE A 107 -1.62 -3.56 7.29
CA PHE A 107 -2.50 -2.59 6.61
C PHE A 107 -2.18 -1.17 7.09
N ARG A 108 -1.04 -0.61 6.67
CA ARG A 108 -0.82 0.83 6.73
C ARG A 108 -1.51 1.42 5.51
N ALA A 109 -2.46 2.33 5.73
CA ALA A 109 -3.17 2.99 4.64
C ALA A 109 -2.15 3.54 3.62
N PRO A 110 -2.26 3.20 2.33
CA PRO A 110 -1.41 3.79 1.31
C PRO A 110 -1.52 5.31 1.38
N THR A 111 -0.38 6.01 1.34
CA THR A 111 -0.41 7.46 1.14
C THR A 111 -1.07 7.70 -0.22
N ARG A 112 -2.31 8.22 -0.22
CA ARG A 112 -3.07 8.51 -1.44
C ARG A 112 -2.36 9.63 -2.19
N VAL A 113 -1.42 9.27 -3.07
CA VAL A 113 -0.84 10.19 -4.05
C VAL A 113 -1.77 10.10 -5.27
N VAL A 114 -2.50 11.17 -5.57
CA VAL A 114 -3.28 11.26 -6.81
C VAL A 114 -2.27 11.51 -7.93
N ILE A 115 -1.93 10.45 -8.68
CA ILE A 115 -0.94 10.51 -9.77
C ILE A 115 -1.63 10.72 -11.13
N GLU A 116 -2.88 10.26 -11.26
CA GLU A 116 -3.61 10.23 -12.51
C GLU A 116 -4.93 11.01 -12.40
N PHE A 117 -5.19 11.83 -13.40
CA PHE A 117 -6.47 12.52 -13.61
C PHE A 117 -7.10 11.95 -14.87
N ASP A 118 -8.39 11.66 -14.85
CA ASP A 118 -9.12 11.07 -16.00
C ASP A 118 -9.16 11.97 -17.24
N ARG A 119 -8.79 13.25 -17.09
CA ARG A 119 -8.90 14.28 -18.11
C ARG A 119 -7.52 14.67 -18.66
N LYS A 120 -7.42 14.77 -19.97
CA LYS A 120 -6.21 15.24 -20.66
C LYS A 120 -6.13 16.77 -20.65
N ILE A 121 -4.92 17.27 -20.45
CA ILE A 121 -4.62 18.70 -20.43
C ILE A 121 -4.54 19.21 -21.88
N ARG A 122 -5.32 20.26 -22.20
CA ARG A 122 -5.22 20.97 -23.47
C ARG A 122 -4.24 22.14 -23.37
N GLU A 123 -4.41 22.99 -22.37
CA GLU A 123 -3.61 24.21 -22.21
C GLU A 123 -3.53 24.64 -20.74
N ILE A 124 -2.42 25.27 -20.33
CA ILE A 124 -2.27 25.87 -18.99
C ILE A 124 -2.31 27.39 -19.15
N LEU A 125 -3.32 28.04 -18.57
CA LEU A 125 -3.52 29.48 -18.73
C LEU A 125 -2.75 30.30 -17.70
N ALA A 126 -2.67 29.82 -16.46
CA ALA A 126 -2.07 30.54 -15.36
C ALA A 126 -1.46 29.59 -14.34
N LYS A 127 -0.51 30.10 -13.56
CA LYS A 127 0.05 29.44 -12.38
C LYS A 127 0.04 30.40 -11.21
N ARG A 128 -0.29 29.92 -10.02
CA ARG A 128 -0.15 30.68 -8.77
C ARG A 128 0.54 29.88 -7.69
N LYS A 129 1.36 30.54 -6.88
CA LYS A 129 2.06 29.93 -5.74
C LYS A 129 1.32 30.26 -4.47
N ILE A 130 0.78 29.25 -3.78
CA ILE A 130 0.06 29.43 -2.53
C ILE A 130 1.02 29.22 -1.36
N ARG A 131 0.94 30.13 -0.40
CA ARG A 131 1.64 30.06 0.88
C ARG A 131 0.60 30.11 1.99
N LYS A 132 0.50 29.04 2.78
CA LYS A 132 -0.39 28.98 3.95
C LYS A 132 0.45 28.62 5.17
N ARG A 133 0.09 29.19 6.32
CA ARG A 133 0.78 28.91 7.58
C ARG A 133 0.58 27.44 7.97
N GLY A 134 1.67 26.71 8.20
CA GLY A 134 1.64 25.30 8.62
C GLY A 134 1.48 24.26 7.50
N VAL A 135 1.38 24.67 6.23
CA VAL A 135 1.32 23.76 5.07
C VAL A 135 2.49 24.06 4.13
N PRO A 136 3.15 23.04 3.55
CA PRO A 136 4.16 23.26 2.52
C PRO A 136 3.63 24.13 1.38
N ASN A 137 4.47 25.00 0.84
CA ASN A 137 4.10 25.80 -0.31
C ASN A 137 3.81 24.89 -1.51
N TYR A 138 2.73 25.15 -2.22
CA TYR A 138 2.37 24.39 -3.43
C TYR A 138 1.92 25.34 -4.56
N THR A 139 2.00 24.85 -5.79
CA THR A 139 1.65 25.60 -7.00
C THR A 139 0.34 25.06 -7.55
N GLU A 140 -0.62 25.94 -7.81
CA GLU A 140 -1.85 25.61 -8.53
C GLU A 140 -1.75 26.11 -9.97
N TYR A 141 -2.32 25.36 -10.90
CA TYR A 141 -2.38 25.67 -12.33
C TYR A 141 -3.84 25.81 -12.73
N LEU A 142 -4.16 26.81 -13.54
CA LEU A 142 -5.46 26.92 -14.20
C LEU A 142 -5.39 26.19 -15.53
N ILE A 143 -6.07 25.06 -15.63
CA ILE A 143 -5.97 24.13 -16.75
C ILE A 143 -7.22 24.20 -17.61
N VAL A 144 -7.05 24.32 -18.92
CA VAL A 144 -8.10 24.04 -19.92
C VAL A 144 -8.00 22.57 -20.27
N TRP A 145 -9.11 21.85 -20.13
CA TRP A 145 -9.20 20.42 -20.44
C TRP A 145 -9.49 20.18 -21.92
N GLU A 146 -9.06 19.03 -22.42
CA GLU A 146 -9.42 18.57 -23.77
C GLU A 146 -10.92 18.26 -23.84
N GLY A 147 -11.60 18.72 -24.89
CA GLY A 147 -13.04 18.48 -25.11
C GLY A 147 -14.00 19.42 -24.36
N LEU A 148 -13.52 20.27 -23.45
CA LEU A 148 -14.35 21.23 -22.71
C LEU A 148 -14.14 22.68 -23.19
N PRO A 149 -15.17 23.54 -23.12
CA PRO A 149 -15.04 24.95 -23.45
C PRO A 149 -14.14 25.66 -22.43
N LYS A 150 -13.52 26.78 -22.84
CA LYS A 150 -12.62 27.57 -21.98
C LYS A 150 -13.27 28.06 -20.68
N SER A 151 -14.61 28.15 -20.64
CA SER A 151 -15.37 28.50 -19.44
C SER A 151 -15.26 27.47 -18.31
N GLU A 152 -14.87 26.23 -18.62
CA GLU A 152 -14.69 25.14 -17.65
C GLU A 152 -13.21 24.93 -17.27
N ALA A 153 -12.36 25.93 -17.48
CA ALA A 153 -10.98 25.87 -17.02
C ALA A 153 -10.92 25.82 -15.48
N SER A 154 -10.13 24.90 -14.92
CA SER A 154 -9.99 24.66 -13.48
C SER A 154 -8.55 24.46 -13.05
#